data_AF-E4YU57-F1
#
_entry.id   AF-E4YU57-F1
#
_cell.length_a   1.000
_cell.length_b   1.000
_cell.length_c   1.000
_cell.angle_alpha   90.00
_cell.angle_beta   90.00
_cell.angle_gamma   90.00
#
_symmetry.space_group_name_H-M   'P 1'
#
loop_
_entity.id
_entity.type
_entity.pdbx_description
1 polymer ?
#
loop_
_entity_poly.entity_id
_entity_poly.type
_entity_poly.pdbx_seq_one_letter_code
_entity_poly.pdbx_strand_id
1 'polypeptide(L)'
;MDFFSALFDKLIIQLSYSSTPELIDLLTIPGVKIGRARQLYGVGYCRIVDVAQATEEEMLQKIEKINPKQVKALISSSKNLLQKLDKIRRNQGDGDEPA
;
A
#
# COMPACT_ATOMS: atom_id res chain seq x y z
N MET A 1 3.26 23.17 -15.19
CA MET A 1 4.57 22.52 -15.45
C MET A 1 4.51 21.05 -15.01
N ASP A 2 3.36 20.38 -15.15
CA ASP A 2 3.03 19.20 -14.30
C ASP A 2 3.07 17.87 -15.07
N PHE A 3 3.19 17.92 -16.40
CA PHE A 3 3.21 16.74 -17.25
C PHE A 3 4.43 15.86 -17.00
N PHE A 4 5.62 16.47 -16.93
CA PHE A 4 6.87 15.72 -16.71
C PHE A 4 6.94 15.10 -15.31
N SER A 5 6.34 15.74 -14.30
CA SER A 5 6.32 15.19 -12.93
C SER A 5 5.52 13.89 -12.87
N ALA A 6 4.32 13.86 -13.48
CA ALA A 6 3.50 12.65 -13.49
C ALA A 6 4.18 11.49 -14.26
N LEU A 7 4.91 11.81 -15.35
CA LEU A 7 5.69 10.81 -16.08
C LEU A 7 6.86 10.30 -15.25
N PHE A 8 7.56 11.19 -14.54
CA PHE A 8 8.66 10.83 -13.65
C PHE A 8 8.20 9.96 -12.49
N ASP A 9 7.08 10.31 -11.85
CA ASP A 9 6.49 9.51 -10.78
C ASP A 9 6.16 8.10 -11.28
N LYS A 10 5.55 7.99 -12.47
CA LYS A 10 5.25 6.70 -13.09
C LYS A 10 6.51 5.90 -13.43
N LEU A 11 7.57 6.55 -13.92
CA LEU A 11 8.85 5.90 -14.22
C LEU A 11 9.60 5.46 -12.97
N ILE A 12 9.64 6.29 -11.92
CA ILE A 12 10.23 5.93 -10.61
C ILE A 12 9.52 4.70 -10.05
N ILE A 13 8.20 4.69 -10.17
CA ILE A 13 7.35 3.57 -9.77
C ILE A 13 7.75 2.30 -10.57
N GLN A 14 7.81 2.37 -11.91
CA GLN A 14 8.18 1.23 -12.78
C GLN A 14 9.63 0.73 -12.55
N LEU A 15 10.58 1.63 -12.31
CA LEU A 15 11.97 1.29 -12.00
C LEU A 15 12.11 0.70 -10.59
N SER A 16 11.31 1.18 -9.63
CA SER A 16 11.24 0.57 -8.30
C SER A 16 10.62 -0.83 -8.37
N TYR A 17 9.65 -1.03 -9.27
CA TYR A 17 8.98 -2.31 -9.50
C TYR A 17 9.89 -3.38 -10.12
N SER A 18 10.91 -3.01 -10.91
CA SER A 18 11.80 -4.00 -11.54
C SER A 18 12.79 -4.65 -10.57
N SER A 19 13.04 -4.03 -9.41
CA SER A 19 14.05 -4.52 -8.45
C SER A 19 13.47 -5.16 -7.18
N THR A 20 12.21 -4.90 -6.81
CA THR A 20 11.58 -5.46 -5.60
C THR A 20 10.07 -5.66 -5.80
N PRO A 21 9.63 -6.71 -6.51
CA PRO A 21 8.21 -6.98 -6.75
C PRO A 21 7.43 -7.20 -5.45
N GLU A 22 8.09 -7.68 -4.39
CA GLU A 22 7.49 -7.90 -3.07
C GLU A 22 7.01 -6.62 -2.36
N LEU A 23 7.45 -5.44 -2.79
CA LEU A 23 7.03 -4.16 -2.21
C LEU A 23 5.87 -3.50 -2.97
N ILE A 24 5.44 -4.05 -4.12
CA ILE A 24 4.42 -3.46 -4.98
C ILE A 24 3.11 -3.25 -4.22
N ASP A 25 2.66 -4.27 -3.48
CA ASP A 25 1.42 -4.21 -2.73
C ASP A 25 1.45 -3.10 -1.67
N LEU A 26 2.59 -2.93 -0.99
CA LEU A 26 2.77 -1.91 0.04
C LEU A 26 2.86 -0.49 -0.54
N LEU A 27 3.47 -0.34 -1.72
CA LEU A 27 3.57 0.94 -2.43
C LEU A 27 2.22 1.43 -2.98
N THR A 28 1.25 0.53 -3.11
CA THR A 28 -0.13 0.88 -3.51
C THR A 28 -0.85 1.65 -2.40
N ILE A 29 -0.39 1.54 -1.14
CA ILE A 29 -0.98 2.24 0.00
C ILE A 29 -0.70 3.76 -0.13
N PRO A 30 -1.74 4.62 -0.14
CA PRO A 30 -1.56 6.06 -0.24
C PRO A 30 -0.65 6.62 0.85
N GLY A 31 0.39 7.35 0.46
CA GLY A 31 1.37 7.97 1.36
C GLY A 31 2.53 7.08 1.77
N VAL A 32 2.60 5.82 1.29
CA VAL A 32 3.75 4.93 1.51
C VAL A 32 4.78 5.12 0.41
N LYS A 33 5.98 5.56 0.79
CA LYS A 33 7.15 5.62 -0.09
C LYS A 33 8.01 4.37 0.06
N ILE A 34 8.94 4.14 -0.87
CA ILE A 34 9.84 2.98 -0.89
C ILE A 34 10.55 2.71 0.44
N GLY A 35 11.02 3.74 1.14
CA GLY A 35 11.68 3.60 2.44
C GLY A 35 10.74 3.01 3.50
N ARG A 36 9.47 3.45 3.53
CA ARG A 36 8.48 2.92 4.48
C ARG A 36 8.01 1.53 4.07
N ALA A 37 7.84 1.26 2.77
CA ALA A 37 7.53 -0.08 2.27
C ALA A 37 8.60 -1.09 2.71
N ARG A 38 9.89 -0.74 2.62
CA ARG A 38 11.00 -1.59 3.11
C ARG A 38 10.93 -1.85 4.61
N GLN A 39 10.63 -0.83 5.42
CA GLN A 39 10.46 -1.00 6.86
C GLN A 39 9.29 -1.93 7.20
N LEU A 40 8.16 -1.77 6.52
CA LEU A 40 6.97 -2.62 6.69
C LEU A 40 7.28 -4.08 6.34
N TYR A 41 7.90 -4.30 5.18
CA TYR A 41 8.31 -5.63 4.74
C TYR A 41 9.31 -6.28 5.70
N GLY A 42 10.29 -5.50 6.18
CA GLY A 42 11.31 -5.98 7.12
C GLY A 42 10.76 -6.47 8.46
N VAL A 43 9.55 -6.04 8.86
CA VAL A 43 8.88 -6.50 10.08
C VAL A 43 7.76 -7.52 9.82
N GLY A 44 7.63 -7.99 8.58
CA GLY A 44 6.70 -9.05 8.17
C GLY A 44 5.35 -8.56 7.61
N TYR A 45 5.16 -7.27 7.38
CA TYR A 45 3.97 -6.78 6.67
C TYR A 45 4.22 -6.83 5.16
N CYS A 46 3.61 -7.79 4.46
CA CYS A 46 3.86 -8.00 3.03
C CYS A 46 2.70 -7.53 2.15
N ARG A 47 1.48 -7.53 2.69
CA ARG A 47 0.24 -7.21 1.96
C ARG A 47 -0.51 -6.06 2.60
N ILE A 48 -1.38 -5.42 1.81
CA ILE A 48 -2.27 -4.34 2.28
C ILE A 48 -3.14 -4.82 3.46
N VAL A 49 -3.60 -6.06 3.41
CA VAL A 49 -4.39 -6.69 4.49
C VAL A 49 -3.62 -6.76 5.81
N ASP A 50 -2.33 -7.10 5.78
CA ASP A 50 -1.51 -7.22 6.98
C ASP A 50 -1.41 -5.85 7.68
N VAL A 51 -1.20 -4.78 6.89
CA VAL A 51 -1.14 -3.40 7.39
C VAL A 51 -2.51 -2.91 7.88
N ALA A 52 -3.59 -3.28 7.20
CA ALA A 52 -4.95 -2.89 7.57
C ALA A 52 -5.44 -3.57 8.86
N GLN A 53 -4.93 -4.77 9.16
CA GLN A 53 -5.28 -5.53 10.37
C GLN A 53 -4.37 -5.25 11.56
N ALA A 54 -3.18 -4.67 11.33
CA ALA A 54 -2.23 -4.32 12.38
C ALA A 54 -2.85 -3.38 13.44
N THR A 55 -2.41 -3.56 14.69
CA THR A 55 -2.76 -2.65 15.79
C THR A 55 -1.78 -1.50 15.88
N GLU A 56 -2.22 -0.34 16.40
CA GLU A 56 -1.35 0.83 16.53
C GLU A 56 -0.12 0.54 17.42
N GLU A 57 -0.33 -0.21 18.51
CA GLU A 57 0.69 -0.57 19.49
C GLU A 57 1.75 -1.48 18.87
N GLU A 58 1.34 -2.54 18.16
CA GLU A 58 2.25 -3.45 17.47
C GLU A 58 3.10 -2.71 16.44
N MET A 59 2.48 -1.80 15.69
CA MET A 59 3.14 -1.05 14.64
C MET A 59 4.17 -0.04 15.19
N LEU A 60 3.86 0.59 16.33
CA LEU A 60 4.77 1.48 17.06
C LEU A 60 5.96 0.73 17.65
N GLN A 61 5.77 -0.53 18.08
CA GLN A 61 6.85 -1.35 18.63
C GLN A 61 7.78 -1.91 17.56
N LYS A 62 7.22 -2.37 16.42
CA LYS A 62 7.99 -3.03 15.38
C LYS A 62 8.73 -2.06 14.46
N ILE A 63 8.14 -0.90 14.16
CA ILE A 63 8.66 0.01 13.13
C ILE A 63 9.46 1.15 13.77
N GLU A 64 10.75 1.22 13.44
CA GLU A 64 11.62 2.29 13.93
C GLU A 64 11.25 3.66 13.33
N LYS A 65 11.35 4.73 14.14
CA LYS A 65 11.15 6.14 13.74
C LYS A 65 9.78 6.42 13.11
N ILE A 66 8.73 5.72 13.56
CA ILE A 66 7.35 6.03 13.21
C ILE A 66 6.67 6.81 14.34
N ASN A 67 5.87 7.81 13.99
CA ASN A 67 5.08 8.54 14.98
C ASN A 67 3.63 8.03 15.04
N PRO A 68 2.90 8.22 16.16
CA PRO A 68 1.53 7.70 16.32
C PRO A 68 0.55 8.23 15.27
N LYS A 69 0.73 9.47 14.81
CA LYS A 69 -0.11 10.07 13.76
C LYS A 69 0.07 9.36 12.41
N GLN A 70 1.32 9.02 12.08
CA GLN A 70 1.67 8.26 10.87
C GLN A 70 1.11 6.85 10.94
N VAL A 71 1.17 6.19 12.09
CA VAL A 71 0.58 4.86 12.29
C VAL A 71 -0.93 4.89 12.02
N LYS A 72 -1.65 5.82 12.65
CA LYS A 72 -3.10 6.02 12.43
C LYS A 72 -3.43 6.28 10.96
N ALA A 73 -2.69 7.19 10.33
CA ALA A 73 -2.86 7.51 8.91
C ALA A 73 -2.60 6.29 8.02
N LEU A 74 -1.60 5.48 8.34
CA LEU A 74 -1.23 4.31 7.56
C LEU A 74 -2.28 3.19 7.66
N ILE A 75 -2.73 2.88 8.87
CA ILE A 75 -3.78 1.87 9.10
C ILE A 75 -5.09 2.31 8.43
N SER A 76 -5.50 3.57 8.60
CA SER A 76 -6.72 4.11 7.99
C SER A 76 -6.66 4.14 6.46
N SER A 77 -5.54 4.60 5.87
CA SER A 77 -5.31 4.55 4.42
C SER A 77 -5.39 3.13 3.88
N SER A 78 -4.80 2.16 4.58
CA SER A 78 -4.79 0.75 4.18
C SER A 78 -6.19 0.15 4.24
N LYS A 79 -6.96 0.41 5.31
CA LYS A 79 -8.37 -0.02 5.43
C LYS A 79 -9.23 0.57 4.32
N ASN A 80 -9.09 1.87 4.05
CA ASN A 80 -9.83 2.54 2.98
C ASN A 80 -9.48 2.00 1.60
N LEU A 81 -8.19 1.72 1.34
CA LEU A 81 -7.75 1.10 0.10
C LEU A 81 -8.34 -0.30 -0.06
N LEU A 82 -8.28 -1.13 0.98
CA LEU A 82 -8.83 -2.49 0.97
C LEU A 82 -10.33 -2.49 0.66
N GLN A 83 -11.09 -1.59 1.29
CA GLN A 83 -12.53 -1.43 0.99
C GLN A 83 -12.80 -0.99 -0.45
N LYS A 84 -11.93 -0.15 -1.04
CA LYS A 84 -12.07 0.25 -2.45
C LYS A 84 -11.80 -0.94 -3.37
N LEU A 85 -10.76 -1.72 -3.10
CA LEU A 85 -10.43 -2.91 -3.88
C LEU A 85 -11.56 -3.95 -3.80
N ASP A 86 -12.14 -4.18 -2.62
CA ASP A 86 -13.29 -5.07 -2.45
C ASP A 86 -14.52 -4.61 -3.23
N LYS A 87 -14.80 -3.30 -3.24
CA LYS A 87 -15.89 -2.72 -4.04
C LYS A 87 -15.67 -2.90 -5.53
N ILE A 88 -14.45 -2.66 -6.01
CA ILE A 88 -14.09 -2.86 -7.43
C ILE A 88 -14.28 -4.32 -7.82
N ARG A 89 -13.80 -5.26 -6.99
CA ARG A 89 -13.92 -6.70 -7.23
C ARG A 89 -15.38 -7.17 -7.28
N ARG A 90 -16.25 -6.62 -6.45
CA ARG A 90 -17.70 -6.92 -6.49
C ARG A 90 -18.36 -6.36 -7.74
N ASN A 91 -18.01 -5.14 -8.15
CA ASN A 91 -18.58 -4.51 -9.34
C ASN A 91 -18.05 -5.12 -10.66
N GLN A 92 -16.93 -5.84 -10.64
CA GLN A 92 -16.40 -6.61 -11.79
C GLN A 92 -16.99 -8.03 -11.90
N GLY A 93 -17.91 -8.42 -11.02
CA GLY A 93 -18.51 -9.76 -10.98
C GLY A 93 -19.79 -9.97 -11.82
N ASP A 94 -20.33 -8.93 -12.47
CA ASP A 94 -21.62 -9.00 -13.18
C ASP A 94 -21.46 -9.11 -14.72
N GLY A 95 -20.56 -9.97 -15.21
CA GLY A 95 -20.21 -10.00 -16.64
C GLY A 95 -19.95 -11.33 -17.32
N ASP A 96 -20.00 -12.48 -16.64
CA ASP A 96 -19.87 -13.79 -17.29
C ASP A 96 -20.92 -14.77 -16.75
N GLU A 97 -22.10 -14.75 -17.38
CA GLU A 97 -23.10 -15.82 -17.27
C GLU A 97 -22.90 -16.79 -18.45
N PRO A 98 -22.54 -18.06 -18.21
CA PRO A 98 -22.50 -19.06 -19.27
C PRO A 98 -23.91 -19.64 -19.46
N ALA A 99 -24.49 -19.45 -20.64
CA ALA A 99 -25.63 -20.21 -21.16
C ALA A 99 -25.40 -20.55 -22.64
#